data_AF-G3IIR9-F1
#
_entry.id   AF-G3IIR9-F1
#
_cell.length_a   1.000
_cell.length_b   1.000
_cell.length_c   1.000
_cell.angle_alpha   90.00
_cell.angle_beta   90.00
_cell.angle_gamma   90.00
#
_symmetry.space_group_name_H-M   'P 1'
#
loop_
_entity.id
_entity.type
_entity.pdbx_description
1 polymer ?
#
loop_
_entity_poly.entity_id
_entity_poly.type
_entity_poly.pdbx_seq_one_letter_code
_entity_poly.pdbx_strand_id
1 'polypeptide(L)'
;MKSFPGLQGFLLLLFFMRTCADDWSAFRLQCTNHWFYLRIKATLFPNIFMDPDEVFLGIGCPVSTSWPNDIYDFTYRTYSCGIVNKVLHDVTLLQTKLTYISKNSTLRAEMPLSCVLHR
;
A
#
# COMPACT_ATOMS: atom_id res chain seq x y z
N MET A 1 -20.44 36.76 -39.54
CA MET A 1 -19.48 35.91 -38.78
C MET A 1 -20.00 35.79 -37.36
N LYS A 2 -20.59 34.64 -36.99
CA LYS A 2 -21.02 34.36 -35.62
C LYS A 2 -20.04 33.38 -35.01
N SER A 3 -19.29 33.87 -34.02
CA SER A 3 -18.31 33.08 -33.27
C SER A 3 -19.04 31.96 -32.51
N PHE A 4 -18.59 30.72 -32.69
CA PHE A 4 -19.09 29.57 -31.95
C PHE A 4 -18.44 29.56 -30.55
N PRO A 5 -19.19 29.78 -29.46
CA PRO A 5 -18.64 29.84 -28.11
C PRO A 5 -18.36 28.45 -27.50
N GLY A 6 -18.57 27.37 -28.27
CA GLY A 6 -18.57 26.00 -27.78
C GLY A 6 -17.20 25.44 -27.36
N LEU A 7 -16.09 26.07 -27.75
CA LEU A 7 -14.75 25.54 -27.47
C LEU A 7 -14.31 25.78 -26.01
N GLN A 8 -14.77 26.88 -25.38
CA GLN A 8 -14.30 27.29 -24.05
C GLN A 8 -14.93 26.47 -22.92
N GLY A 9 -16.17 26.01 -23.09
CA GLY A 9 -16.83 25.12 -22.12
C GLY A 9 -16.26 23.69 -22.11
N PHE A 10 -15.78 23.21 -23.26
CA PHE A 10 -15.21 21.87 -23.40
C PHE A 10 -13.83 21.76 -22.73
N LEU A 11 -13.03 22.83 -22.76
CA LEU A 11 -11.74 22.91 -22.07
C LEU A 11 -11.86 22.90 -20.54
N LEU A 12 -12.93 23.49 -19.99
CA LEU A 12 -13.18 23.48 -18.54
C LEU A 12 -13.54 22.08 -18.02
N LEU A 13 -14.33 21.31 -18.78
CA LEU A 13 -14.71 19.94 -18.42
C LEU A 13 -13.49 18.99 -18.37
N LEU A 14 -12.50 19.19 -19.25
CA LEU A 14 -11.27 18.40 -19.26
C LEU A 14 -10.36 18.69 -18.05
N PHE A 15 -10.40 19.90 -17.49
CA PHE A 15 -9.65 20.26 -16.29
C PHE A 15 -10.20 19.57 -15.03
N PHE A 16 -11.53 19.46 -14.90
CA PHE A 16 -12.16 18.80 -13.75
C PHE A 16 -11.99 17.28 -13.73
N MET A 17 -11.84 16.64 -14.89
CA MET A 17 -11.58 15.20 -14.96
C MET A 17 -10.13 14.82 -14.61
N ARG A 18 -9.21 15.80 -14.57
CA ARG A 18 -7.78 15.55 -14.35
C ARG A 18 -7.39 15.42 -12.87
N THR A 19 -8.24 15.86 -11.94
CA THR A 19 -7.95 15.79 -10.49
C THR A 19 -8.28 14.44 -9.87
N CYS A 20 -8.92 13.52 -10.61
CA CYS A 20 -9.32 12.21 -10.10
C CYS A 20 -8.41 11.06 -10.58
N ALA A 21 -7.29 11.38 -11.26
CA ALA A 21 -6.39 10.38 -11.85
C ALA A 21 -5.15 10.07 -10.99
N ASP A 22 -5.18 10.33 -9.68
CA ASP A 22 -4.22 9.72 -8.75
C ASP A 22 -4.76 8.35 -8.31
N ASP A 23 -4.63 7.39 -9.22
CA ASP A 23 -4.88 5.97 -8.99
C ASP A 23 -3.77 5.38 -8.09
N TRP A 24 -3.72 5.85 -6.84
CA TRP A 24 -2.92 5.23 -5.79
C TRP A 24 -3.84 4.65 -4.73
N SER A 25 -4.08 3.34 -4.85
CA SER A 25 -4.49 2.50 -3.71
C SER A 25 -3.62 2.84 -2.49
N ALA A 26 -4.24 2.91 -1.31
CA ALA A 26 -3.56 3.29 -0.06
C ALA A 26 -2.36 2.38 0.30
N PHE A 27 -2.25 1.23 -0.36
CA PHE A 27 -1.07 0.39 -0.39
C PHE A 27 -0.81 -0.20 -1.78
N ARG A 28 0.42 -0.64 -2.02
CA ARG A 28 0.86 -1.43 -3.17
C ARG A 28 1.66 -2.62 -2.66
N LEU A 29 1.24 -3.83 -3.02
CA LEU A 29 1.91 -5.08 -2.67
C LEU A 29 2.51 -5.73 -3.91
N GLN A 30 3.78 -6.10 -3.86
CA GLN A 30 4.49 -6.84 -4.89
C GLN A 30 5.35 -7.92 -4.23
N CYS A 31 5.39 -9.11 -4.82
CA CYS A 31 6.28 -10.16 -4.38
C CYS A 31 7.05 -10.73 -5.56
N THR A 32 8.24 -11.23 -5.26
CA THR A 32 9.10 -12.03 -6.14
C THR A 32 9.54 -13.26 -5.36
N ASN A 33 10.25 -14.19 -6.00
CA ASN A 33 10.76 -15.41 -5.34
C ASN A 33 11.54 -15.12 -4.04
N HIS A 34 12.25 -14.00 -3.98
CA HIS A 34 13.16 -13.69 -2.86
C HIS A 34 12.74 -12.46 -2.04
N TRP A 35 11.85 -11.62 -2.56
CA TRP A 35 11.51 -10.34 -1.95
C TRP A 35 10.01 -10.15 -1.83
N PHE A 36 9.60 -9.64 -0.68
CA PHE A 36 8.27 -9.15 -0.38
C PHE A 36 8.36 -7.63 -0.23
N TYR A 37 7.66 -6.91 -1.10
CA TYR A 37 7.66 -5.46 -1.17
C TYR A 37 6.25 -4.94 -0.92
N LEU A 38 6.10 -4.14 0.13
CA LEU A 38 4.85 -3.47 0.46
C LEU A 38 5.12 -1.99 0.64
N ARG A 39 4.41 -1.16 -0.11
CA ARG A 39 4.36 0.29 0.06
C ARG A 39 3.00 0.68 0.62
N ILE A 40 2.95 1.49 1.67
CA ILE A 40 1.71 1.98 2.28
C ILE A 40 1.76 3.49 2.47
N LYS A 41 0.59 4.13 2.54
CA LYS A 41 0.43 5.46 3.12
C LYS A 41 0.20 5.34 4.64
N ALA A 42 0.61 6.34 5.42
CA ALA A 42 0.35 6.41 6.86
C ALA A 42 -1.16 6.39 7.20
N THR A 43 -2.01 6.74 6.25
CA THR A 43 -3.48 6.76 6.35
C THR A 43 -4.16 5.49 5.84
N LEU A 44 -3.42 4.37 5.76
CA LEU A 44 -3.94 3.09 5.25
C LEU A 44 -5.16 2.59 6.04
N PHE A 45 -5.16 2.71 7.36
CA PHE A 45 -6.30 2.34 8.18
C PHE A 45 -7.26 3.54 8.32
N PRO A 46 -8.58 3.32 8.20
CA PRO A 46 -9.56 4.41 8.32
C PRO A 46 -9.44 5.15 9.65
N ASN A 47 -9.39 6.48 9.60
CA ASN A 47 -9.30 7.37 10.78
C ASN A 47 -8.05 7.18 11.66
N ILE A 48 -7.00 6.53 11.14
CA ILE A 48 -5.73 6.36 11.83
C ILE A 48 -4.63 6.98 10.97
N PHE A 49 -3.83 7.85 11.57
CA PHE A 49 -2.57 8.31 11.00
C PHE A 49 -1.45 7.63 11.79
N MET A 50 -0.69 6.77 11.12
CA MET A 50 0.34 5.95 11.75
C MET A 50 1.70 6.64 11.68
N ASP A 51 2.44 6.67 12.79
CA ASP A 51 3.89 6.89 12.75
C ASP A 51 4.60 5.64 12.18
N PRO A 52 5.80 5.76 11.58
CA PRO A 52 6.52 4.63 11.01
C PRO A 52 6.92 3.54 12.02
N ASP A 53 7.01 3.88 13.30
CA ASP A 53 7.28 2.96 14.41
C ASP A 53 6.02 2.49 15.15
N GLU A 54 4.83 2.80 14.62
CA GLU A 54 3.55 2.22 15.07
C GLU A 54 3.04 1.11 14.15
N VAL A 55 3.74 0.84 13.05
CA VAL A 55 3.29 -0.10 12.02
C VAL A 55 4.36 -1.15 11.70
N PHE A 56 3.94 -2.41 11.68
CA PHE A 56 4.84 -3.55 11.63
C PHE A 56 4.35 -4.63 10.66
N LEU A 57 5.29 -5.29 9.98
CA LEU A 57 5.03 -6.45 9.13
C LEU A 57 5.21 -7.76 9.91
N GLY A 58 4.24 -8.66 9.73
CA GLY A 58 4.24 -10.03 10.24
C GLY A 58 4.44 -10.12 11.75
N ILE A 59 5.62 -10.58 12.18
CA ILE A 59 5.96 -10.78 13.60
C ILE A 59 6.56 -9.56 14.30
N GLY A 60 6.39 -8.35 13.75
CA GLY A 60 6.90 -7.11 14.35
C GLY A 60 8.05 -6.46 13.60
N CYS A 61 8.23 -6.76 12.31
CA CYS A 61 9.27 -6.11 11.51
C CYS A 61 8.94 -4.64 11.22
N PRO A 62 9.86 -3.69 11.47
CA PRO A 62 9.59 -2.26 11.34
C PRO A 62 9.48 -1.81 9.86
N VAL A 63 9.15 -0.54 9.66
CA VAL A 63 9.28 0.11 8.34
C VAL A 63 10.73 0.07 7.88
N SER A 64 10.97 -0.32 6.63
CA SER A 64 12.31 -0.39 6.05
C SER A 64 12.80 0.97 5.53
N THR A 65 11.91 1.75 4.92
CA THR A 65 12.20 3.09 4.42
C THR A 65 10.99 3.99 4.64
N SER A 66 11.21 5.17 5.22
CA SER A 66 10.21 6.24 5.34
C SER A 66 10.49 7.33 4.31
N TRP A 67 9.48 7.75 3.56
CA TRP A 67 9.57 8.78 2.52
C TRP A 67 8.89 10.08 2.97
N PRO A 68 9.27 11.25 2.41
CA PRO A 68 8.78 12.57 2.84
C PRO A 68 7.27 12.87 2.69
N ASN A 69 6.46 11.93 2.19
CA ASN A 69 5.02 12.11 1.95
C ASN A 69 4.17 11.10 2.75
N ASP A 70 4.63 10.73 3.95
CA ASP A 70 3.98 9.75 4.81
C ASP A 70 3.77 8.40 4.10
N ILE A 71 4.77 8.01 3.31
CA ILE A 71 4.81 6.74 2.59
C ILE A 71 5.87 5.86 3.22
N TYR A 72 5.49 4.63 3.54
CA TYR A 72 6.36 3.66 4.18
C TYR A 72 6.53 2.43 3.29
N ASP A 73 7.78 2.02 3.10
CA ASP A 73 8.12 0.79 2.42
C ASP A 73 8.53 -0.28 3.42
N PHE A 74 8.09 -1.50 3.17
CA PHE A 74 8.54 -2.73 3.81
C PHE A 74 9.16 -3.61 2.73
N THR A 75 10.48 -3.77 2.80
CA THR A 75 11.24 -4.60 1.86
C THR A 75 11.95 -5.70 2.63
N TYR A 76 11.40 -6.91 2.55
CA TYR A 76 11.86 -8.04 3.33
C TYR A 76 12.05 -9.29 2.47
N ARG A 77 12.87 -10.23 2.95
CA ARG A 77 13.00 -11.53 2.31
C ARG A 77 11.73 -12.34 2.53
N THR A 78 11.34 -13.16 1.55
CA THR A 78 10.13 -14.00 1.61
C THR A 78 10.14 -15.02 2.75
N TYR A 79 11.30 -15.35 3.30
CA TYR A 79 11.48 -16.23 4.46
C TYR A 79 11.71 -15.48 5.79
N SER A 80 11.60 -14.15 5.79
CA SER A 80 11.80 -13.32 6.98
C SER A 80 10.48 -12.75 7.50
N CYS A 81 10.50 -12.12 8.67
CA CYS A 81 9.34 -11.43 9.25
C CYS A 81 8.08 -12.30 9.44
N GLY A 82 8.25 -13.62 9.55
CA GLY A 82 7.13 -14.55 9.70
C GLY A 82 6.22 -14.62 8.47
N ILE A 83 6.72 -14.27 7.28
CA ILE A 83 6.01 -14.48 6.02
C ILE A 83 5.91 -15.99 5.78
N VAL A 84 4.68 -16.49 5.68
CA VAL A 84 4.38 -17.90 5.44
C VAL A 84 4.40 -18.15 3.94
N ASN A 85 5.21 -19.13 3.53
CA ASN A 85 5.27 -19.61 2.15
C ASN A 85 4.52 -20.95 2.05
N LYS A 86 3.48 -20.99 1.22
CA LYS A 86 2.72 -22.20 0.90
C LYS A 86 2.86 -22.53 -0.59
N VAL A 87 3.48 -23.67 -0.87
CA VAL A 87 3.55 -24.20 -2.24
C VAL A 87 2.26 -24.95 -2.55
N LEU A 88 1.53 -24.49 -3.57
CA LEU A 88 0.27 -25.05 -4.05
C LEU A 88 0.45 -25.43 -5.52
N HIS A 89 0.88 -26.68 -5.77
CA HIS A 89 1.17 -27.18 -7.13
C HIS A 89 2.17 -26.28 -7.91
N ASP A 90 1.65 -25.44 -8.81
CA ASP A 90 2.36 -24.53 -9.71
C ASP A 90 2.51 -23.11 -9.17
N VAL A 91 1.79 -22.76 -8.10
CA VAL A 91 1.84 -21.44 -7.49
C VAL A 91 2.44 -21.48 -6.09
N THR A 92 3.05 -20.37 -5.70
CA THR A 92 3.55 -20.14 -4.35
C THR A 92 2.77 -18.99 -3.74
N LEU A 93 2.01 -19.28 -2.68
CA LEU A 93 1.24 -18.30 -1.92
C LEU A 93 2.08 -17.81 -0.74
N LEU A 94 2.37 -16.51 -0.73
CA LEU A 94 2.98 -15.81 0.39
C LEU A 94 1.90 -15.13 1.22
N GLN A 95 1.87 -15.40 2.53
CA GLN A 95 0.91 -14.80 3.46
C GLN A 95 1.61 -14.15 4.64
N THR A 96 1.14 -12.98 5.04
CA THR A 96 1.60 -12.28 6.24
C THR A 96 0.49 -11.32 6.70
N LYS A 97 0.78 -10.43 7.63
CA LYS A 97 -0.11 -9.36 8.04
C LYS A 97 0.65 -8.06 8.25
N LEU A 98 -0.05 -6.95 8.16
CA LEU A 98 0.41 -5.67 8.67
C LEU A 98 -0.33 -5.39 9.97
N THR A 99 0.39 -4.95 10.99
CA THR A 99 -0.17 -4.67 12.31
C THR A 99 0.15 -3.23 12.69
N TYR A 100 -0.88 -2.50 13.08
CA TYR A 100 -0.78 -1.20 13.73
C TYR A 100 -0.93 -1.36 15.24
N ILE A 101 -0.04 -0.72 16.00
CA ILE A 101 -0.07 -0.67 17.47
C ILE A 101 0.17 0.78 17.88
N SER A 102 -0.86 1.42 18.45
CA SER A 102 -0.73 2.78 18.95
C SER A 102 0.27 2.86 20.11
N LYS A 103 1.10 3.90 20.13
CA LYS A 103 1.97 4.22 21.29
C LYS A 103 1.18 4.79 22.46
N ASN A 104 0.15 5.58 22.14
CA ASN A 104 -0.53 6.45 23.09
C ASN A 104 -1.88 5.90 23.56
N SER A 105 -2.29 4.75 23.03
CA SER A 105 -3.59 4.13 23.36
C SER A 105 -3.53 2.61 23.25
N THR A 106 -4.61 1.94 23.64
CA THR A 106 -4.76 0.49 23.47
C THR A 106 -5.24 0.10 22.07
N LEU A 107 -5.37 1.05 21.14
CA LEU A 107 -5.86 0.80 19.79
C LEU A 107 -4.87 -0.08 19.00
N ARG A 108 -5.42 -1.09 18.32
CA ARG A 108 -4.68 -1.98 17.44
C ARG A 108 -5.52 -2.28 16.21
N ALA A 109 -4.86 -2.43 15.06
CA ALA A 109 -5.50 -2.87 13.83
C ALA A 109 -4.60 -3.86 13.11
N GLU A 110 -5.22 -4.78 12.37
CA GLU A 110 -4.50 -5.77 11.56
C GLU A 110 -5.09 -5.83 10.16
N MET A 111 -4.22 -5.98 9.16
CA MET A 111 -4.61 -6.18 7.77
C MET A 111 -3.88 -7.41 7.22
N PRO A 112 -4.59 -8.48 6.84
CA PRO A 112 -3.97 -9.64 6.22
C PRO A 112 -3.43 -9.28 4.83
N LEU A 113 -2.27 -9.81 4.50
CA LEU A 113 -1.60 -9.61 3.22
C LEU A 113 -1.35 -10.96 2.57
N SER A 114 -1.65 -11.04 1.27
CA SER A 114 -1.38 -12.23 0.48
C SER A 114 -0.87 -11.87 -0.90
N CYS A 115 0.09 -12.63 -1.40
CA CYS A 115 0.66 -12.46 -2.72
C CYS A 115 0.90 -13.83 -3.35
N VAL A 116 0.55 -13.98 -4.63
CA VAL A 116 0.68 -15.23 -5.38
C VAL A 116 1.81 -15.08 -6.38
N LEU A 117 2.74 -16.03 -6.36
CA LEU A 117 3.81 -16.18 -7.33
C LEU A 117 3.48 -17.37 -8.22
N HIS A 118 3.48 -17.16 -9.54
CA HIS A 118 3.46 -18.25 -10.51
C HIS A 118 4.90 -18.69 -10.78
N ARG A 119 5.13 -20.01 -10.88
CA ARG A 119 6.43 -20.56 -11.27
C ARG A 119 6.79 -20.27 -12.71
#